data_AF-A0A442GU86-F1
#
_entry.id   AF-A0A442GU86-F1
#
_cell.length_a   1.000
_cell.length_b   1.000
_cell.length_c   1.000
_cell.angle_alpha   90.00
_cell.angle_beta   90.00
_cell.angle_gamma   90.00
#
_symmetry.space_group_name_H-M   'P 1'
#
loop_
_entity.id
_entity.type
_entity.pdbx_description
1 polymer ?
#
loop_
_entity_poly.entity_id
_entity_poly.type
_entity_poly.pdbx_seq_one_letter_code
_entity_poly.pdbx_strand_id
1 'polypeptide(L)' 'SATVHCPFGEGLIGGPLAEIQKAHPDTIIGSYPKYGDGKFWTELVVRARSEEALEAARKDVEAMVASFAKAG' A
#
# COMPACT_ATOMS: atom_id res chain seq x y z
N SER A 1 -12.54 -0.91 -4.87
CA SER A 1 -11.29 -0.37 -4.32
C SER A 1 -11.03 -1.00 -2.98
N ALA A 2 -9.77 -1.17 -2.61
CA ALA A 2 -9.36 -1.75 -1.35
C ALA A 2 -8.45 -0.77 -0.61
N THR A 3 -8.47 -0.83 0.72
CA THR A 3 -7.59 -0.02 1.58
C THR A 3 -6.75 -0.96 2.43
N VAL A 4 -5.43 -0.77 2.41
CA VAL A 4 -4.48 -1.51 3.21
C VAL A 4 -3.89 -0.56 4.26
N HIS A 5 -3.98 -0.96 5.53
CA HIS A 5 -3.39 -0.20 6.62
C HIS A 5 -1.88 -0.46 6.69
N CYS A 6 -1.10 0.61 6.70
CA CYS A 6 0.35 0.56 6.80
C CYS A 6 0.81 1.36 8.04
N PRO A 7 1.38 0.72 9.07
CA PRO A 7 1.86 1.43 10.27
C PRO A 7 3.17 2.20 10.04
N PHE A 8 3.69 2.22 8.81
CA PHE A 8 4.95 2.87 8.44
C PHE A 8 4.72 4.21 7.75
N GLY A 9 5.72 5.09 7.81
CA GLY A 9 5.71 6.37 7.10
C GLY A 9 5.97 6.22 5.60
N GLU A 10 5.46 7.16 4.80
CA GLU A 10 5.59 7.16 3.34
C GLU A 10 7.04 7.07 2.83
N GLY A 11 7.99 7.66 3.54
CA GLY A 11 9.41 7.62 3.12
C GLY A 11 9.98 6.21 3.04
N LEU A 12 9.47 5.27 3.84
CA LEU A 12 9.91 3.88 3.83
C LEU A 12 9.26 3.08 2.70
N ILE A 13 7.96 3.30 2.48
CA ILE A 13 7.15 2.52 1.54
C ILE A 13 7.16 3.08 0.11
N GLY A 14 7.54 4.34 -0.10
CA GLY A 14 7.40 5.02 -1.39
C GLY A 14 8.12 4.34 -2.56
N GLY A 15 9.34 3.83 -2.32
CA GLY A 15 10.09 3.08 -3.34
C GLY A 15 9.39 1.77 -3.72
N PRO A 16 9.17 0.85 -2.76
CA PRO A 16 8.49 -0.42 -3.05
C PRO A 16 7.06 -0.25 -3.58
N LEU A 17 6.32 0.75 -3.10
CA LEU A 17 4.98 1.05 -3.60
C LEU A 17 5.00 1.46 -5.08
N ALA A 18 6.02 2.22 -5.51
CA ALA A 18 6.19 2.59 -6.91
C ALA A 18 6.49 1.37 -7.80
N GLU A 19 7.26 0.39 -7.30
CA GLU A 19 7.50 -0.85 -8.02
C GLU A 19 6.22 -1.69 -8.17
N ILE A 20 5.38 -1.76 -7.12
CA ILE A 20 4.06 -2.42 -7.20
C ILE A 20 3.17 -1.71 -8.21
N GLN A 21 3.13 -0.37 -8.22
CA GLN A 21 2.35 0.37 -9.21
C GLN A 21 2.80 0.09 -10.65
N LYS A 22 4.10 -0.13 -10.89
CA LYS A 22 4.62 -0.53 -12.21
C LYS A 22 4.23 -1.97 -12.58
N ALA A 23 4.20 -2.87 -11.59
CA ALA A 23 3.78 -4.26 -11.78
C ALA A 23 2.27 -4.39 -12.05
N HIS A 24 1.46 -3.45 -11.54
CA HIS A 24 0.00 -3.43 -11.67
C HIS A 24 -0.51 -2.17 -12.40
N PRO A 25 -0.20 -1.98 -13.70
CA PRO A 25 -0.54 -0.78 -14.45
C PRO A 25 -2.06 -0.54 -14.60
N ASP A 26 -2.87 -1.59 -14.45
CA ASP A 26 -4.34 -1.51 -14.50
C ASP A 26 -4.97 -1.03 -13.18
N THR A 27 -4.13 -0.73 -12.18
CA THR A 27 -4.53 -0.26 -10.86
C THR A 27 -4.02 1.14 -10.59
N ILE A 28 -4.70 1.85 -9.71
CA ILE A 28 -4.29 3.16 -9.20
C ILE A 28 -4.05 2.97 -7.71
N ILE A 29 -2.80 3.14 -7.29
CA ILE A 29 -2.35 3.01 -5.91
C ILE A 29 -2.03 4.40 -5.39
N GLY A 30 -2.75 4.82 -4.33
CA GLY A 30 -2.51 6.09 -3.64
C GLY A 30 -2.12 5.86 -2.18
N SER A 31 -1.26 6.71 -1.65
CA SER A 31 -0.86 6.73 -0.24
C SER A 31 -1.46 7.96 0.45
N TYR A 32 -2.04 7.74 1.64
CA TYR A 32 -2.68 8.77 2.44
C TYR A 32 -2.12 8.74 3.86
N PRO A 33 -1.13 9.59 4.18
CA PRO A 33 -0.62 9.66 5.54
C PRO A 33 -1.70 10.17 6.49
N LYS A 34 -1.82 9.52 7.64
CA LYS A 34 -2.74 9.82 8.72
C LYS A 34 -1.95 10.04 10.00
N TYR A 35 -2.50 10.92 10.82
CA TYR A 35 -2.00 11.18 12.16
C TYR A 35 -3.19 11.20 13.12
N GLY A 36 -3.08 10.48 14.22
CA GLY A 36 -4.11 10.40 15.25
C GLY A 36 -3.54 9.81 16.53
N ASP A 37 -4.00 10.31 17.69
CA ASP A 37 -3.54 9.87 19.03
C ASP A 37 -2.00 9.78 19.17
N GLY A 38 -1.29 10.75 18.59
CA GLY A 38 0.18 10.79 18.64
C GLY A 38 0.89 9.75 17.77
N LYS A 39 0.15 8.95 16.98
CA LYS A 39 0.70 7.94 16.08
C LYS A 39 0.54 8.37 14.63
N PHE A 40 1.55 8.06 13.82
CA PHE A 40 1.52 8.21 12.37
C PHE A 40 1.33 6.84 11.72
N TRP A 41 0.47 6.78 10.71
CA TRP A 41 0.33 5.62 9.83
C TRP A 41 -0.04 6.09 8.43
N THR A 42 0.03 5.21 7.45
CA THR A 42 -0.34 5.48 6.07
C THR A 42 -1.47 4.55 5.65
N GLU A 43 -2.49 5.08 5.00
CA GLU A 43 -3.51 4.29 4.34
C GLU A 43 -3.17 4.16 2.86
N LEU A 44 -3.01 2.93 2.39
CA LEU A 44 -2.73 2.62 0.99
C LEU A 44 -4.03 2.24 0.31
N VAL A 45 -4.48 3.03 -0.64
CA VAL A 45 -5.75 2.81 -1.35
C VAL A 45 -5.44 2.30 -2.75
N VAL A 46 -5.93 1.11 -3.06
CA VAL A 46 -5.83 0.48 -4.37
C VAL A 46 -7.18 0.58 -5.07
N ARG A 47 -7.21 1.09 -6.29
CA ARG A 47 -8.39 1.13 -7.14
C ARG A 47 -8.09 0.40 -8.44
N ALA A 48 -9.00 -0.45 -8.88
CA ALA A 48 -8.89 -1.15 -10.17
C ALA A 48 -10.29 -1.30 -10.77
N ARG A 49 -10.34 -1.56 -12.08
CA ARG A 49 -11.59 -1.85 -12.80
C ARG A 49 -11.97 -3.33 -12.72
N SER A 50 -10.97 -4.22 -12.65
CA SER A 50 -11.16 -5.66 -12.44
C SER A 50 -10.95 -5.99 -10.97
N GLU A 51 -11.77 -6.90 -10.44
CA GLU A 51 -11.61 -7.45 -9.10
C GLU A 51 -10.33 -8.31 -8.99
N GLU A 52 -9.96 -9.03 -10.05
CA GLU A 52 -8.72 -9.80 -10.09
C GLU A 52 -7.49 -8.90 -10.00
N ALA A 53 -7.48 -7.79 -10.75
CA ALA A 53 -6.42 -6.79 -10.70
C ALA A 53 -6.36 -6.09 -9.33
N LEU A 54 -7.53 -5.81 -8.73
CA LEU A 54 -7.61 -5.24 -7.39
C LEU A 54 -6.98 -6.17 -6.35
N GLU A 55 -7.37 -7.44 -6.34
CA GLU A 55 -6.89 -8.42 -5.37
C GLU A 55 -5.40 -8.76 -5.57
N ALA A 56 -4.92 -8.81 -6.81
CA ALA A 56 -3.50 -9.01 -7.11
C ALA A 56 -2.64 -7.87 -6.55
N ALA A 57 -2.99 -6.61 -6.88
CA ALA A 57 -2.26 -5.45 -6.38
C ALA A 57 -2.39 -5.32 -4.85
N ARG A 58 -3.58 -5.58 -4.29
CA ARG A 58 -3.79 -5.57 -2.84
C ARG A 58 -2.89 -6.56 -2.12
N LYS A 59 -2.76 -7.80 -2.61
CA LYS A 59 -1.89 -8.82 -2.02
C LYS A 59 -0.42 -8.40 -2.02
N ASP A 60 0.04 -7.80 -3.12
CA ASP A 60 1.43 -7.33 -3.19
C ASP A 60 1.69 -6.17 -2.23
N VAL A 61 0.74 -5.25 -2.09
CA VAL A 61 0.80 -4.18 -1.09
C VAL A 61 0.81 -4.73 0.33
N GLU A 62 -0.05 -5.69 0.65
CA GLU A 62 -0.08 -6.35 1.97
C GLU A 62 1.23 -7.09 2.26
N ALA A 63 1.77 -7.81 1.28
CA ALA A 63 3.05 -8.51 1.39
C ALA A 63 4.21 -7.54 1.63
N MET A 64 4.21 -6.39 0.93
CA MET A 64 5.18 -5.32 1.14
C MET A 64 5.11 -4.79 2.58
N VAL A 65 3.92 -4.43 3.08
CA VAL A 65 3.75 -3.96 4.46
C VAL A 65 4.20 -5.02 5.47
N ALA A 66 3.83 -6.29 5.25
CA ALA A 66 4.24 -7.40 6.11
C ALA A 66 5.77 -7.62 6.13
N SER A 67 6.45 -7.37 5.01
CA SER A 67 7.91 -7.48 4.92
C SER A 67 8.61 -6.44 5.80
N PHE A 68 8.08 -5.22 5.88
CA PHE A 68 8.58 -4.19 6.78
C PHE A 68 8.30 -4.49 8.25
N ALA A 69 7.15 -5.09 8.56
CA ALA A 69 6.81 -5.50 9.93
C ALA A 69 7.69 -6.63 10.48
N LYS A 70 8.30 -7.45 9.61
CA LYS A 70 9.27 -8.48 10.00
C LYS A 70 10.69 -7.96 10.14
N ALA A 71 10.98 -6.78 9.59
CA ALA A 71 12.33 -6.20 9.56
C ALA A 71 12.60 -5.24 10.74
N GLY A 72 11.59 -4.92 11.55
CA GLY A 72 11.70 -4.16 12.81
C GLY A 72 11.49 -5.05 14.02
#